data_AF-A0A839JPY8-F1
#
_entry.id   AF-A0A839JPY8-F1
#
_cell.length_a   1.000
_cell.length_b   1.000
_cell.length_c   1.000
_cell.angle_alpha   90.00
_cell.angle_beta   90.00
_cell.angle_gamma   90.00
#
_symmetry.space_group_name_H-M   'P 1'
#
loop_
_entity.id
_entity.type
_entity.pdbx_description
1 polymer ?
#
loop_
_entity_poly.entity_id
_entity_poly.type
_entity_poly.pdbx_seq_one_letter_code
_entity_poly.pdbx_strand_id
1 'polypeptide(L)'
;MVCIAAFIILAVLVLAVPLIRLFSRRLADQIMTLFRRSTHCFTRRITLRTCDTTFAEDVKGTVLRRVVLRHPSWVKPLSALMELLSVLIVLTTIWSVLVGAKSLVSLYVYGTCNPTTPSSCSLDGSEACTIDAVPVAFNEHPVRWIGEWFSEFGEAIMAIPTKLKHWEARDYLPSRVSYYDDYDRRKPTALDIIDPGCTVCANSFKKQLARGFFKKYNVVILLYPIKDGRGGYKFPNSYLVAQYLVAVQLKPLKKSGQPMIWQMIKRMYTGKTADGDSNQNAFNVAYDQAKAEQALKDWLRDFGYSDQQLEEITKLARSDQVAKIIEDNTRLVNDKVKTKKIPTEIFAGQRHDGGFDDATKF
;
A
#
# COMPACT_ATOMS: atom_id res chain seq x y z
N MET A 1 -17.33 4.58 33.99
CA MET A 1 -17.41 4.15 32.58
C MET A 1 -18.65 4.67 31.86
N VAL A 2 -19.84 4.62 32.47
CA VAL A 2 -21.11 5.11 31.89
C VAL A 2 -21.03 6.54 31.34
N CYS A 3 -20.40 7.47 32.05
CA CYS A 3 -20.30 8.87 31.58
C CYS A 3 -19.41 9.04 30.33
N ILE A 4 -18.36 8.20 30.20
CA ILE A 4 -17.48 8.19 29.02
C ILE A 4 -18.22 7.59 27.83
N ALA A 5 -18.91 6.47 28.03
CA ALA A 5 -19.76 5.86 27.00
C ALA A 5 -20.90 6.80 26.56
N ALA A 6 -21.58 7.44 27.50
CA ALA A 6 -22.61 8.44 27.21
C ALA A 6 -22.03 9.63 26.42
N PHE A 7 -20.83 10.12 26.77
CA PHE A 7 -20.16 11.16 26.01
C PHE A 7 -19.88 10.72 24.57
N ILE A 8 -19.36 9.51 24.35
CA ILE A 8 -19.07 8.99 23.01
C ILE A 8 -20.36 8.87 22.18
N ILE A 9 -21.41 8.24 22.73
CA ILE A 9 -22.69 8.07 22.05
C ILE A 9 -23.30 9.44 21.71
N LEU A 10 -23.30 10.37 22.67
CA LEU A 10 -23.83 11.70 22.47
C LEU A 10 -22.97 12.53 21.51
N ALA A 11 -21.65 12.33 21.47
CA ALA A 11 -20.78 12.98 20.48
C ALA A 11 -21.13 12.58 19.05
N VAL A 12 -21.43 11.30 18.82
CA VAL A 12 -21.90 10.81 17.51
C VAL A 12 -23.29 11.37 17.19
N LEU A 13 -24.22 11.34 18.15
CA LEU A 13 -25.57 11.88 17.96
C LEU A 13 -25.58 13.39 17.71
N VAL A 14 -24.61 14.13 18.26
CA VAL A 14 -24.44 15.57 18.01
C VAL A 14 -24.11 15.86 16.54
N LEU A 15 -23.40 14.98 15.83
CA LEU A 15 -23.16 15.15 14.40
C LEU A 15 -24.45 15.11 13.57
N ALA A 16 -25.47 14.39 14.05
CA ALA A 16 -26.79 14.34 13.44
C ALA A 16 -27.75 15.45 13.92
N VAL A 17 -27.38 16.25 14.93
CA VAL A 17 -28.23 17.32 15.47
C VAL A 17 -28.65 18.36 14.42
N PRO A 18 -27.80 18.81 13.48
CA PRO A 18 -28.24 19.75 12.43
C PRO A 18 -29.40 19.20 11.60
N LEU A 19 -29.38 17.90 11.28
CA LEU A 19 -30.44 17.20 10.55
C LEU A 19 -31.68 17.01 11.42
N ILE A 20 -31.51 16.57 12.67
CA ILE A 20 -32.61 16.35 13.63
C ILE A 20 -33.36 17.65 13.93
N ARG A 21 -32.64 18.79 13.97
CA ARG A 21 -33.22 20.10 14.26
C ARG A 21 -34.21 20.57 13.17
N LEU A 22 -34.11 20.01 11.96
CA LEU A 22 -35.09 20.24 10.88
C LEU A 22 -36.44 19.57 11.17
N PHE A 23 -36.45 18.44 11.89
CA PHE A 23 -37.67 17.67 12.17
C PHE A 23 -38.19 17.86 13.60
N SER A 24 -37.31 18.06 14.59
CA SER A 24 -37.68 18.25 15.99
C SER A 24 -36.64 19.07 16.75
N ARG A 25 -36.96 20.35 17.00
CA ARG A 25 -36.12 21.25 17.81
C ARG A 25 -35.96 20.77 19.26
N ARG A 26 -37.05 20.28 19.85
CA ARG A 26 -37.06 19.80 21.25
C ARG A 26 -36.11 18.61 21.46
N LEU A 27 -36.08 17.67 20.53
CA LEU A 27 -35.23 16.49 20.62
C LEU A 27 -33.75 16.85 20.42
N ALA A 28 -33.46 17.77 19.48
CA ALA A 28 -32.13 18.33 19.29
C ALA A 28 -31.58 19.03 20.56
N ASP A 29 -32.40 19.87 21.20
CA ASP A 29 -32.01 20.60 22.42
C ASP A 29 -31.77 19.67 23.61
N GLN A 30 -32.55 18.58 23.73
CA GLN A 30 -32.34 17.54 24.74
C GLN A 30 -31.02 16.80 24.55
N ILE A 31 -30.70 16.38 23.30
CA ILE A 31 -29.42 15.74 22.97
C ILE A 31 -28.25 16.67 23.32
N MET A 32 -28.32 17.95 22.93
CA MET A 32 -27.27 18.93 23.23
C MET A 32 -27.10 19.18 24.73
N THR A 33 -28.19 19.19 25.50
CA THR A 33 -28.14 19.36 26.96
C THR A 33 -27.48 18.17 27.64
N LEU A 34 -27.85 16.95 27.25
CA LEU A 34 -27.22 15.72 27.74
C LEU A 34 -25.74 15.65 27.34
N PHE A 35 -25.41 16.05 26.11
CA PHE A 35 -24.04 16.08 25.62
C PHE A 35 -23.15 17.04 26.41
N ARG A 36 -23.63 18.24 26.73
CA ARG A 36 -22.88 19.20 27.57
C ARG A 36 -22.59 18.62 28.96
N ARG A 37 -23.58 17.97 29.58
CA ARG A 37 -23.42 17.30 30.88
C ARG A 37 -22.42 16.15 30.82
N SER A 38 -22.50 15.30 29.78
CA SER A 38 -21.54 14.21 29.59
C SER A 38 -20.13 14.73 29.29
N THR A 39 -20.00 15.82 28.53
CA THR A 39 -18.71 16.47 28.21
C THR A 39 -18.04 17.02 29.46
N HIS A 40 -18.79 17.73 30.32
CA HIS A 40 -18.27 18.23 31.60
C HIS A 40 -17.78 17.09 32.52
N CYS A 41 -18.51 15.98 32.56
CA CYS A 41 -18.11 14.80 33.32
C CYS A 41 -16.87 14.11 32.73
N PHE A 42 -16.78 14.03 31.40
CA PHE A 42 -15.65 13.45 30.67
C PHE A 42 -14.37 14.25 30.87
N THR A 43 -14.41 15.58 30.72
CA THR A 43 -13.23 16.44 30.90
C THR A 43 -12.69 16.37 32.33
N ARG A 44 -13.57 16.39 33.34
CA ARG A 44 -13.17 16.20 34.75
C ARG A 44 -12.48 14.86 34.97
N ARG A 45 -13.05 13.77 34.45
CA ARG A 45 -12.49 12.41 34.55
C ARG A 45 -11.11 12.30 33.88
N ILE A 46 -10.89 12.93 32.73
CA ILE A 46 -9.57 12.97 32.08
C ILE A 46 -8.55 13.74 32.94
N THR A 47 -8.98 14.83 33.59
CA THR A 47 -8.14 15.59 34.53
C THR A 47 -8.01 14.95 35.92
N LEU A 48 -8.34 13.66 36.06
CA LEU A 48 -8.33 12.89 37.32
C LEU A 48 -9.20 13.49 38.45
N ARG A 49 -10.21 14.30 38.10
CA ARG A 49 -11.17 14.89 39.04
C ARG A 49 -12.45 14.06 39.11
N THR A 50 -13.07 14.02 40.28
CA THR A 50 -14.37 13.37 40.48
C THR A 50 -15.46 14.09 39.68
N CYS A 51 -16.36 13.31 39.10
CA CYS A 51 -17.54 13.81 38.40
C CYS A 51 -18.75 13.72 39.35
N ASP A 52 -19.69 14.65 39.21
CA ASP A 52 -20.93 14.66 39.98
C ASP A 52 -21.72 13.37 39.68
N THR A 53 -21.95 12.56 40.72
CA THR A 53 -22.60 11.23 40.64
C THR A 53 -24.03 11.28 40.10
N THR A 54 -24.65 12.46 40.16
CA THR A 54 -26.02 12.74 39.69
C THR A 54 -26.25 12.39 38.23
N PHE A 55 -25.30 12.61 37.31
CA PHE A 55 -25.53 12.29 35.89
C PHE A 55 -25.61 10.78 35.62
N ALA A 56 -24.74 9.99 36.25
CA ALA A 56 -24.77 8.54 36.12
C ALA A 56 -26.03 7.94 36.75
N GLU A 57 -26.46 8.51 37.89
CA GLU A 57 -27.70 8.14 38.57
C GLU A 57 -28.95 8.59 37.83
N ASP A 58 -28.94 9.76 37.17
CA ASP A 58 -30.06 10.28 36.37
C ASP A 58 -30.32 9.41 35.12
N VAL A 59 -29.24 9.00 34.43
CA VAL A 59 -29.34 8.13 33.26
C VAL A 59 -29.82 6.74 33.66
N LYS A 60 -29.21 6.15 34.70
CA LYS A 60 -29.63 4.87 35.25
C LYS A 60 -31.07 4.95 35.76
N GLY A 61 -31.41 6.00 36.51
CA GLY A 61 -32.72 6.23 37.11
C GLY A 61 -33.82 6.42 36.08
N THR A 62 -33.59 7.17 35.00
CA THR A 62 -34.61 7.38 33.96
C THR A 62 -34.92 6.09 33.18
N VAL A 63 -33.90 5.28 32.87
CA VAL A 63 -34.06 4.01 32.15
C VAL A 63 -34.61 2.92 33.07
N LEU A 64 -34.06 2.79 34.28
CA LEU A 64 -34.45 1.78 35.26
C LEU A 64 -35.84 2.08 35.85
N ARG A 65 -36.26 3.34 36.04
CA ARG A 65 -37.56 3.67 36.65
C ARG A 65 -38.76 3.09 35.91
N ARG A 66 -38.71 2.94 34.57
CA ARG A 66 -39.78 2.25 33.82
C ARG A 66 -39.81 0.74 34.05
N VAL A 67 -38.66 0.12 34.30
CA VAL A 67 -38.51 -1.32 34.51
C VAL A 67 -38.74 -1.70 35.97
N VAL A 68 -38.27 -0.87 36.90
CA VAL A 68 -38.45 -0.99 38.37
C VAL A 68 -39.93 -1.10 38.75
N LEU A 69 -40.81 -0.35 38.08
CA LEU A 69 -42.25 -0.34 38.36
C LEU A 69 -43.00 -1.59 37.87
N ARG A 70 -42.42 -2.36 36.92
CA ARG A 70 -43.07 -3.56 36.33
C ARG A 70 -42.41 -4.87 36.76
N HIS A 71 -41.08 -4.90 36.88
CA HIS A 71 -40.32 -6.10 37.22
C HIS A 71 -39.08 -5.75 38.08
N PRO A 72 -39.22 -5.66 39.42
CA PRO A 72 -38.12 -5.26 40.32
C PRO A 72 -36.92 -6.21 40.34
N SER A 73 -37.08 -7.49 39.96
CA SER A 73 -35.97 -8.45 39.85
C SER A 73 -35.01 -8.16 38.69
N TRP A 74 -35.41 -7.37 37.69
CA TRP A 74 -34.63 -7.07 36.49
C TRP A 74 -33.67 -5.88 36.64
N VAL A 75 -33.75 -5.16 37.75
CA VAL A 75 -32.95 -3.93 37.98
C VAL A 75 -31.46 -4.24 38.07
N LYS A 76 -31.10 -5.33 38.77
CA LYS A 76 -29.70 -5.78 38.93
C LYS A 76 -29.08 -6.27 37.61
N PRO A 77 -29.69 -7.21 36.85
CA PRO A 77 -29.12 -7.65 35.58
C PRO A 77 -29.06 -6.52 34.53
N LEU A 78 -30.05 -5.63 34.51
CA LEU A 78 -30.05 -4.49 33.57
C LEU A 78 -28.96 -3.46 33.91
N SER A 79 -28.68 -3.20 35.18
CA SER A 79 -27.55 -2.36 35.58
C SER A 79 -26.21 -2.97 35.18
N ALA A 80 -26.02 -4.28 35.38
CA ALA A 80 -24.81 -4.99 34.98
C ALA A 80 -24.63 -4.99 33.45
N LEU A 81 -25.72 -5.19 32.70
CA LEU A 81 -25.71 -5.10 31.23
C LEU A 81 -25.32 -3.70 30.75
N MET A 82 -25.89 -2.64 31.33
CA MET A 82 -25.52 -1.26 30.98
C MET A 82 -24.04 -0.96 31.25
N GLU A 83 -23.48 -1.53 32.31
CA GLU A 83 -22.06 -1.39 32.63
C GLU A 83 -21.17 -2.15 31.63
N LEU A 84 -21.51 -3.40 31.31
CA LEU A 84 -20.83 -4.20 30.29
C LEU A 84 -20.85 -3.50 28.92
N LEU A 85 -22.02 -3.04 28.48
CA LEU A 85 -22.18 -2.29 27.23
C LEU A 85 -21.34 -1.00 27.24
N SER A 86 -21.30 -0.28 28.37
CA SER A 86 -20.48 0.92 28.48
C SER A 86 -18.99 0.63 28.31
N VAL A 87 -18.48 -0.47 28.89
CA VAL A 87 -17.09 -0.90 28.72
C VAL A 87 -16.82 -1.28 27.26
N LEU A 88 -17.72 -2.06 26.65
CA LEU A 88 -17.60 -2.48 25.25
C LEU A 88 -17.59 -1.29 24.29
N ILE A 89 -18.44 -0.29 24.51
CA ILE A 89 -18.47 0.95 23.71
C ILE A 89 -17.15 1.70 23.84
N VAL A 90 -16.60 1.83 25.05
CA VAL A 90 -15.31 2.51 25.25
C VAL A 90 -14.18 1.77 24.53
N LEU A 91 -14.09 0.44 24.68
CA LEU A 91 -13.05 -0.36 24.03
C LEU A 91 -13.15 -0.32 22.49
N THR A 92 -14.36 -0.49 21.95
CA THR A 92 -14.60 -0.42 20.50
C THR A 92 -14.30 0.98 19.94
N THR A 93 -14.57 2.04 20.71
CA THR A 93 -14.25 3.40 20.30
C THR A 93 -12.75 3.65 20.27
N ILE A 94 -12.02 3.23 21.30
CA ILE A 94 -10.55 3.31 21.31
C ILE A 94 -9.97 2.54 20.12
N TRP A 95 -10.46 1.33 19.89
CA TRP A 95 -10.05 0.52 18.74
C TRP A 95 -10.34 1.21 17.41
N SER A 96 -11.52 1.81 17.25
CA SER A 96 -11.90 2.53 16.03
C SER A 96 -10.99 3.74 15.77
N VAL A 97 -10.63 4.48 16.83
CA VAL A 97 -9.68 5.60 16.73
C VAL A 97 -8.29 5.11 16.31
N LEU A 98 -7.83 3.99 16.88
CA LEU A 98 -6.53 3.40 16.54
C LEU A 98 -6.48 2.93 15.07
N VAL A 99 -7.53 2.26 14.59
CA VAL A 99 -7.66 1.87 13.18
C VAL A 99 -7.68 3.09 12.27
N GLY A 100 -8.46 4.12 12.61
CA GLY A 100 -8.50 5.38 11.86
C GLY A 100 -7.14 6.07 11.79
N ALA A 101 -6.44 6.16 12.91
CA ALA A 101 -5.10 6.76 12.97
C ALA A 101 -4.10 5.98 12.12
N LYS A 102 -4.08 4.64 12.23
CA LYS A 102 -3.24 3.78 11.39
C LYS A 102 -3.54 4.00 9.91
N SER A 103 -4.80 3.95 9.51
CA SER A 103 -5.19 4.13 8.11
C SER A 103 -4.84 5.53 7.58
N LEU A 104 -4.96 6.59 8.38
CA LEU A 104 -4.56 7.94 7.98
C LEU A 104 -3.03 8.06 7.78
N VAL A 105 -2.24 7.52 8.71
CA VAL A 105 -0.78 7.53 8.58
C VAL A 105 -0.33 6.68 7.40
N SER A 106 -0.89 5.47 7.24
CA SER A 106 -0.63 4.63 6.08
C SER A 106 -1.04 5.30 4.76
N LEU A 107 -2.16 6.02 4.74
CA LEU A 107 -2.59 6.76 3.55
C LEU A 107 -1.62 7.89 3.22
N TYR A 108 -1.18 8.65 4.22
CA TYR A 108 -0.21 9.73 4.04
C TYR A 108 1.14 9.22 3.50
N VAL A 109 1.64 8.11 4.04
CA VAL A 109 2.99 7.61 3.73
C VAL A 109 3.02 6.68 2.51
N TYR A 110 2.07 5.76 2.41
CA TYR A 110 2.05 4.72 1.37
C TYR A 110 0.96 4.93 0.32
N GLY A 111 0.11 5.96 0.48
CA GLY A 111 -1.03 6.17 -0.40
C GLY A 111 -2.12 5.10 -0.27
N THR A 112 -2.15 4.33 0.84
CA THR A 112 -3.18 3.31 1.08
C THR A 112 -3.61 3.25 2.53
N CYS A 113 -4.87 2.91 2.77
CA CYS A 113 -5.45 2.76 4.10
C CYS A 113 -4.93 1.50 4.84
N ASN A 114 -4.41 0.51 4.11
CA ASN A 114 -3.90 -0.74 4.68
C ASN A 114 -2.66 -1.25 3.91
N PRO A 115 -1.46 -1.25 4.52
CA PRO A 115 -0.23 -1.64 3.84
C PRO A 115 -0.16 -3.13 3.48
N THR A 116 -0.89 -4.02 4.17
CA THR A 116 -0.88 -5.47 3.87
C THR A 116 -1.89 -5.88 2.80
N THR A 117 -2.94 -5.08 2.63
CA THR A 117 -3.92 -5.25 1.55
C THR A 117 -4.27 -3.90 0.91
N PRO A 118 -3.33 -3.29 0.17
CA PRO A 118 -3.51 -1.92 -0.29
C PRO A 118 -4.71 -1.67 -1.19
N SER A 119 -5.19 -2.71 -1.89
CA SER A 119 -6.39 -2.70 -2.74
C SER A 119 -7.71 -2.45 -2.00
N SER A 120 -7.72 -2.47 -0.67
CA SER A 120 -8.93 -2.26 0.15
C SER A 120 -9.29 -0.78 0.38
N CYS A 121 -8.48 0.17 -0.09
CA CYS A 121 -8.66 1.60 0.18
C CYS A 121 -9.41 2.31 -0.96
N SER A 122 -10.60 2.83 -0.68
CA SER A 122 -11.36 3.65 -1.65
C SER A 122 -10.71 5.00 -1.96
N LEU A 123 -9.75 5.44 -1.15
CA LEU A 123 -8.99 6.67 -1.32
C LEU A 123 -7.62 6.43 -1.97
N ASP A 124 -7.36 5.23 -2.50
CA ASP A 124 -6.12 4.96 -3.22
C ASP A 124 -6.07 5.80 -4.51
N GLY A 125 -5.26 6.85 -4.48
CA GLY A 125 -5.16 7.84 -5.56
C GLY A 125 -4.26 7.41 -6.72
N SER A 126 -3.51 6.30 -6.58
CA SER A 126 -2.63 5.79 -7.62
C SER A 126 -2.82 4.29 -7.83
N GLU A 127 -3.03 3.88 -9.08
CA GLU A 127 -2.97 2.46 -9.44
C GLU A 127 -1.57 1.93 -9.07
N ALA A 128 -1.49 0.78 -8.38
CA ALA A 128 -0.23 0.15 -7.99
C ALA A 128 -0.38 -1.38 -7.82
N CYS A 129 0.67 -2.12 -8.15
CA CYS A 129 0.85 -3.49 -7.71
C CYS A 129 1.41 -3.50 -6.30
N THR A 130 0.74 -4.21 -5.42
CA THR A 130 1.06 -4.24 -3.99
C THR A 130 2.14 -5.26 -3.70
N ILE A 131 3.06 -4.92 -2.80
CA ILE A 131 4.02 -5.87 -2.23
C ILE A 131 3.33 -6.50 -1.03
N ASP A 132 2.48 -7.50 -1.30
CA ASP A 132 1.64 -8.09 -0.25
C ASP A 132 2.51 -8.90 0.71
N ALA A 133 2.28 -8.68 2.01
CA ALA A 133 2.68 -9.64 3.03
C ALA A 133 1.56 -10.67 3.18
N VAL A 134 1.89 -11.92 3.52
CA VAL A 134 0.86 -12.92 3.85
C VAL A 134 0.11 -12.46 5.09
N PRO A 135 -1.20 -12.17 5.01
CA PRO A 135 -1.94 -11.68 6.16
C PRO A 135 -2.10 -12.80 7.18
N VAL A 136 -1.86 -12.50 8.45
CA VAL A 136 -2.23 -13.41 9.54
C VAL A 136 -3.72 -13.31 9.81
N ALA A 137 -4.40 -14.45 9.88
CA ALA A 137 -5.83 -14.50 10.15
C ALA A 137 -6.09 -14.38 11.67
N PHE A 138 -6.89 -13.39 12.08
CA PHE A 138 -7.17 -13.14 13.50
C PHE A 138 -7.82 -14.35 14.21
N ASN A 139 -8.67 -15.08 13.51
CA ASN A 139 -9.35 -16.28 13.98
C ASN A 139 -8.39 -17.46 14.25
N GLU A 140 -7.25 -17.53 13.56
CA GLU A 140 -6.26 -18.60 13.72
C GLU A 140 -5.17 -18.20 14.72
N HIS A 141 -4.70 -16.95 14.64
CA HIS A 141 -3.56 -16.47 15.42
C HIS A 141 -3.79 -15.06 15.99
N PRO A 142 -4.67 -14.90 17.01
CA PRO A 142 -5.10 -13.58 17.49
C PRO A 142 -3.96 -12.75 18.09
N VAL A 143 -3.06 -13.37 18.86
CA VAL A 143 -1.92 -12.68 19.50
C VAL A 143 -0.93 -12.17 18.44
N ARG A 144 -0.61 -13.02 17.45
CA ARG A 144 0.30 -12.66 16.35
C ARG A 144 -0.31 -11.55 15.49
N TRP A 145 -1.60 -11.65 15.19
CA TRP A 145 -2.33 -10.62 14.45
C TRP A 145 -2.25 -9.25 15.13
N ILE A 146 -2.46 -9.19 16.45
CA ILE A 146 -2.33 -7.94 17.22
C ILE A 146 -0.90 -7.40 17.12
N GLY A 147 0.11 -8.27 17.27
CA GLY A 147 1.52 -7.89 17.16
C GLY A 147 1.86 -7.30 15.79
N GLU A 148 1.44 -7.96 14.71
CA GLU A 148 1.62 -7.48 13.33
C GLU A 148 0.88 -6.17 13.10
N TRP A 149 -0.34 -6.02 13.62
CA TRP A 149 -1.10 -4.78 13.49
C TRP A 149 -0.35 -3.56 14.06
N PHE A 150 0.25 -3.71 15.25
CA PHE A 150 1.04 -2.66 15.90
C PHE A 150 2.40 -2.47 15.22
N SER A 151 3.05 -3.54 14.75
CA SER A 151 4.28 -3.45 13.96
C SER A 151 4.06 -2.63 12.69
N GLU A 152 3.00 -2.91 11.94
CA GLU A 152 2.64 -2.16 10.74
C GLU A 152 2.35 -0.68 11.04
N PHE A 153 1.68 -0.39 12.17
CA PHE A 153 1.45 0.98 12.58
C PHE A 153 2.76 1.70 12.91
N GLY A 154 3.66 1.03 13.64
CA GLY A 154 5.01 1.52 13.92
C GLY A 154 5.81 1.77 12.64
N GLU A 155 5.79 0.84 11.68
CA GLU A 155 6.43 1.00 10.37
C GLU A 155 5.87 2.22 9.62
N ALA A 156 4.56 2.43 9.63
CA ALA A 156 3.94 3.57 8.98
C ALA A 156 4.38 4.89 9.63
N ILE A 157 4.43 4.97 10.96
CA ILE A 157 4.93 6.14 11.68
C ILE A 157 6.40 6.41 11.35
N MET A 158 7.24 5.37 11.39
CA MET A 158 8.68 5.48 11.09
C MET A 158 8.95 5.87 9.64
N ALA A 159 7.98 5.68 8.75
CA ALA A 159 8.07 6.07 7.36
C ALA A 159 7.51 7.47 7.07
N ILE A 160 6.94 8.20 8.04
CA ILE A 160 6.53 9.63 7.87
C ILE A 160 7.67 10.50 7.30
N PRO A 161 8.92 10.43 7.79
CA PRO A 161 10.02 11.23 7.25
C PRO A 161 10.29 10.98 5.77
N THR A 162 9.85 9.85 5.21
CA THR A 162 10.04 9.55 3.79
C THR A 162 9.30 10.50 2.86
N LYS A 163 8.22 11.15 3.33
CA LYS A 163 7.50 12.19 2.57
C LYS A 163 8.12 13.59 2.70
N LEU A 164 8.97 13.80 3.71
CA LEU A 164 9.59 15.11 3.99
C LEU A 164 11.05 15.16 3.53
N LYS A 165 11.70 14.01 3.32
CA LYS A 165 13.07 13.96 2.85
C LYS A 165 13.17 14.26 1.36
N HIS A 166 14.29 14.84 0.96
CA HIS A 166 14.68 14.95 -0.44
C HIS A 166 15.17 13.58 -0.94
N TRP A 167 14.69 13.15 -2.10
CA TRP A 167 15.07 11.88 -2.72
C TRP A 167 15.93 12.10 -3.95
N GLU A 168 17.17 11.61 -3.89
CA GLU A 168 18.09 11.59 -5.02
C GLU A 168 18.17 10.19 -5.63
N ALA A 169 17.78 10.06 -6.90
CA ALA A 169 17.77 8.77 -7.60
C ALA A 169 19.14 8.08 -7.58
N ARG A 170 20.22 8.87 -7.59
CA ARG A 170 21.62 8.41 -7.59
C ARG A 170 21.97 7.56 -6.36
N ASP A 171 21.30 7.80 -5.23
CA ASP A 171 21.55 7.09 -3.97
C ASP A 171 20.93 5.68 -3.95
N TYR A 172 20.05 5.39 -4.90
CA TYR A 172 19.28 4.15 -5.00
C TYR A 172 19.49 3.43 -6.33
N LEU A 173 20.57 3.74 -7.05
CA LEU A 173 20.89 3.03 -8.28
C LEU A 173 21.37 1.61 -8.00
N PRO A 174 21.01 0.63 -8.84
CA PRO A 174 21.58 -0.72 -8.75
C PRO A 174 23.08 -0.68 -9.05
N SER A 175 23.81 -1.69 -8.59
CA SER A 175 25.26 -1.82 -8.83
C SER A 175 25.61 -1.85 -10.33
N ARG A 176 24.67 -2.32 -11.15
CA ARG A 176 24.75 -2.28 -12.62
C ARG A 176 23.60 -1.46 -13.17
N VAL A 177 23.93 -0.26 -13.62
CA VAL A 177 22.98 0.67 -14.21
C VAL A 177 22.76 0.37 -15.69
N SER A 178 21.52 0.49 -16.15
CA SER A 178 21.19 0.57 -17.57
C SER A 178 20.27 1.76 -17.79
N TYR A 179 20.78 2.78 -18.49
CA TYR A 179 20.01 3.96 -18.86
C TYR A 179 19.13 3.68 -20.09
N TYR A 180 17.96 4.33 -20.18
CA TYR A 180 17.05 4.16 -21.32
C TYR A 180 17.68 4.51 -22.67
N ASP A 181 18.42 5.62 -22.70
CA ASP A 181 19.26 6.07 -23.80
C ASP A 181 20.70 6.26 -23.29
N ASP A 182 21.61 6.72 -24.17
CA ASP A 182 22.93 7.16 -23.75
C ASP A 182 22.85 8.22 -22.65
N TYR A 183 23.73 8.10 -21.66
CA TYR A 183 23.77 9.02 -20.53
C TYR A 183 24.10 10.45 -20.97
N ASP A 184 23.20 11.40 -20.70
CA ASP A 184 23.41 12.82 -20.97
C ASP A 184 23.64 13.58 -19.65
N ARG A 185 24.84 14.15 -19.47
CA ARG A 185 25.20 14.91 -18.27
C ARG A 185 24.28 16.10 -17.97
N ARG A 186 23.54 16.60 -18.96
CA ARG A 186 22.60 17.73 -18.81
C ARG A 186 21.24 17.31 -18.26
N LYS A 187 20.93 16.01 -18.28
CA LYS A 187 19.65 15.48 -17.78
C LYS A 187 19.79 15.03 -16.31
N PRO A 188 18.83 15.36 -15.44
CA PRO A 188 18.76 14.76 -14.11
C PRO A 188 18.56 13.24 -14.20
N THR A 189 19.02 12.49 -13.20
CA THR A 189 18.81 11.04 -13.13
C THR A 189 17.43 10.74 -12.54
N ALA A 190 16.75 9.75 -13.11
CA ALA A 190 15.53 9.18 -12.54
C ALA A 190 15.72 7.67 -12.34
N LEU A 191 15.07 7.12 -11.33
CA LEU A 191 15.00 5.68 -11.10
C LEU A 191 13.55 5.22 -11.28
N ASP A 192 13.35 4.14 -12.01
CA ASP A 192 12.06 3.47 -12.19
C ASP A 192 12.15 2.03 -11.67
N ILE A 193 11.46 1.76 -10.55
CA ILE A 193 11.43 0.45 -9.90
C ILE A 193 10.19 -0.29 -10.38
N ILE A 194 10.40 -1.42 -11.05
CA ILE A 194 9.31 -2.13 -11.75
C ILE A 194 9.33 -3.64 -11.53
N ASP A 195 8.16 -4.25 -11.73
CA ASP A 195 8.02 -5.69 -11.95
C ASP A 195 7.57 -5.94 -13.42
N PRO A 196 8.29 -6.75 -14.21
CA PRO A 196 7.89 -7.09 -15.58
C PRO A 196 6.49 -7.70 -15.72
N GLY A 197 5.99 -8.38 -14.68
CA GLY A 197 4.63 -8.93 -14.64
C GLY A 197 3.56 -7.91 -14.21
N CYS A 198 3.92 -6.76 -13.65
CA CYS A 198 2.94 -5.80 -13.14
C CYS A 198 2.28 -4.97 -14.26
N THR A 199 0.96 -5.08 -14.39
CA THR A 199 0.16 -4.31 -15.37
C THR A 199 0.19 -2.82 -15.14
N VAL A 200 0.26 -2.38 -13.88
CA VAL A 200 0.44 -0.97 -13.55
C VAL A 200 1.81 -0.46 -13.98
N CYS A 201 2.88 -1.24 -13.86
CA CYS A 201 4.20 -0.87 -14.39
C CYS A 201 4.15 -0.67 -15.91
N ALA A 202 3.45 -1.56 -16.62
CA ALA A 202 3.26 -1.42 -18.06
C ALA A 202 2.49 -0.14 -18.42
N ASN A 203 1.44 0.19 -17.66
CA ASN A 203 0.68 1.43 -17.85
C ASN A 203 1.50 2.67 -17.50
N SER A 204 2.27 2.64 -16.41
CA SER A 204 3.21 3.70 -16.03
C SER A 204 4.22 3.96 -17.14
N PHE A 205 4.89 2.92 -17.62
CA PHE A 205 5.87 3.00 -18.70
C PHE A 205 5.28 3.59 -19.98
N LYS A 206 4.06 3.20 -20.37
CA LYS A 206 3.35 3.79 -21.52
C LYS A 206 3.10 5.29 -21.34
N LYS A 207 2.69 5.73 -20.14
CA LYS A 207 2.49 7.15 -19.83
C LYS A 207 3.81 7.91 -19.85
N GLN A 208 4.88 7.34 -19.27
CA GLN A 208 6.23 7.91 -19.31
C GLN A 208 6.72 8.10 -20.76
N LEU A 209 6.51 7.11 -21.64
CA LEU A 209 6.82 7.21 -23.07
C LEU A 209 6.02 8.34 -23.73
N ALA A 210 4.70 8.34 -23.55
CA ALA A 210 3.80 9.31 -24.19
C ALA A 210 4.07 10.75 -23.76
N ARG A 211 4.47 10.96 -22.49
CA ARG A 211 4.76 12.29 -21.92
C ARG A 211 6.24 12.71 -22.06
N GLY A 212 7.06 11.92 -22.75
CA GLY A 212 8.46 12.27 -23.00
C GLY A 212 9.36 12.23 -21.77
N PHE A 213 9.00 11.46 -20.73
CA PHE A 213 9.76 11.34 -19.49
C PHE A 213 11.21 10.91 -19.74
N PHE A 214 11.41 9.90 -20.59
CA PHE A 214 12.74 9.41 -20.99
C PHE A 214 13.57 10.44 -21.77
N LYS A 215 12.94 11.44 -22.38
CA LYS A 215 13.66 12.55 -23.02
C LYS A 215 14.16 13.57 -21.99
N LYS A 216 13.47 13.70 -20.86
CA LYS A 216 13.76 14.67 -19.79
C LYS A 216 14.78 14.16 -18.77
N TYR A 217 14.78 12.85 -18.48
CA TYR A 217 15.62 12.25 -17.45
C TYR A 217 16.57 11.18 -18.01
N ASN A 218 17.72 10.99 -17.37
CA ASN A 218 18.51 9.76 -17.49
C ASN A 218 17.82 8.68 -16.64
N VAL A 219 16.87 7.98 -17.23
CA VAL A 219 16.07 6.97 -16.52
C VAL A 219 16.83 5.67 -16.40
N VAL A 220 16.92 5.14 -15.18
CA VAL A 220 17.48 3.83 -14.85
C VAL A 220 16.36 2.90 -14.41
N ILE A 221 16.38 1.67 -14.90
CA ILE A 221 15.44 0.64 -14.46
C ILE A 221 16.03 -0.17 -13.31
N LEU A 222 15.23 -0.44 -12.28
CA LEU A 222 15.55 -1.38 -11.22
C LEU A 222 14.48 -2.47 -11.20
N LEU A 223 14.88 -3.69 -11.54
CA LEU A 223 13.99 -4.84 -11.60
C LEU A 223 13.72 -5.38 -10.19
N TYR A 224 12.43 -5.47 -9.84
CA TYR A 224 11.92 -5.98 -8.58
C TYR A 224 10.77 -6.97 -8.85
N PRO A 225 11.07 -8.25 -9.15
CA PRO A 225 10.04 -9.27 -9.24
C PRO A 225 9.43 -9.51 -7.85
N ILE A 226 8.16 -9.15 -7.69
CA ILE A 226 7.43 -9.16 -6.41
C ILE A 226 7.23 -10.61 -5.97
N LYS A 227 7.65 -10.93 -4.75
CA LYS A 227 7.35 -12.22 -4.11
C LYS A 227 5.92 -12.24 -3.59
N ASP A 228 5.25 -13.40 -3.66
CA ASP A 228 3.87 -13.58 -3.18
C ASP A 228 3.76 -13.86 -1.66
N GLY A 229 4.90 -13.88 -0.96
CA GLY A 229 5.01 -14.19 0.46
C GLY A 229 4.84 -15.67 0.82
N ARG A 230 4.52 -16.54 -0.15
CA ARG A 230 4.35 -18.01 0.00
C ARG A 230 5.48 -18.81 -0.62
N GLY A 231 6.58 -18.15 -1.00
CA GLY A 231 7.76 -18.75 -1.60
C GLY A 231 7.79 -18.67 -3.14
N GLY A 232 6.76 -18.10 -3.76
CA GLY A 232 6.68 -17.84 -5.20
C GLY A 232 6.79 -16.36 -5.55
N TYR A 233 6.40 -16.06 -6.78
CA TYR A 233 6.30 -14.70 -7.32
C TYR A 233 4.85 -14.35 -7.59
N LYS A 234 4.47 -13.10 -7.34
CA LYS A 234 3.12 -12.59 -7.56
C LYS A 234 2.66 -12.74 -9.02
N PHE A 235 3.62 -12.70 -9.95
CA PHE A 235 3.40 -12.99 -11.36
C PHE A 235 4.23 -14.22 -11.74
N PRO A 236 3.64 -15.29 -12.30
CA PRO A 236 4.30 -16.59 -12.46
C PRO A 236 5.67 -16.54 -13.16
N ASN A 237 5.83 -15.70 -14.17
CA ASN A 237 7.04 -15.61 -14.98
C ASN A 237 7.87 -14.34 -14.74
N SER A 238 7.53 -13.47 -13.78
CA SER A 238 8.25 -12.19 -13.62
C SER A 238 9.72 -12.38 -13.27
N TYR A 239 10.04 -13.37 -12.43
CA TYR A 239 11.42 -13.68 -12.08
C TYR A 239 12.22 -14.21 -13.28
N LEU A 240 11.64 -15.11 -14.07
CA LEU A 240 12.26 -15.60 -15.31
C LEU A 240 12.56 -14.45 -16.28
N VAL A 241 11.60 -13.54 -16.46
CA VAL A 241 11.81 -12.35 -17.29
C VAL A 241 12.93 -11.48 -16.70
N ALA A 242 12.94 -11.23 -15.40
CA ALA A 242 14.00 -10.47 -14.75
C ALA A 242 15.39 -11.10 -14.93
N GLN A 243 15.48 -12.45 -14.86
CA GLN A 243 16.72 -13.18 -15.13
C GLN A 243 17.26 -12.91 -16.54
N TYR A 244 16.40 -12.99 -17.56
CA TYR A 244 16.80 -12.70 -18.94
C TYR A 244 17.17 -11.23 -19.14
N LEU A 245 16.43 -10.30 -18.53
CA LEU A 245 16.72 -8.86 -18.60
C LEU A 245 18.09 -8.50 -17.99
N VAL A 246 18.46 -9.11 -16.86
CA VAL A 246 19.79 -8.95 -16.27
C VAL A 246 20.85 -9.65 -17.12
N ALA A 247 20.58 -10.84 -17.66
CA ALA A 247 21.53 -11.57 -18.50
C ALA A 247 21.91 -10.78 -19.76
N VAL A 248 20.95 -10.14 -20.44
CA VAL A 248 21.25 -9.30 -21.61
C VAL A 248 21.97 -8.00 -21.25
N GLN A 249 21.79 -7.49 -20.03
CA GLN A 249 22.57 -6.36 -19.53
C GLN A 249 24.06 -6.74 -19.36
N LEU A 250 24.34 -7.99 -18.97
CA LEU A 250 25.69 -8.52 -18.86
C LEU A 250 26.29 -8.95 -20.23
N LYS A 251 25.43 -9.25 -21.21
CA LYS A 251 25.78 -9.65 -22.56
C LYS A 251 25.14 -8.72 -23.60
N PRO A 252 25.52 -7.43 -23.63
CA PRO A 252 24.93 -6.46 -24.53
C PRO A 252 25.27 -6.76 -25.99
N LEU A 253 24.32 -6.47 -26.89
CA LEU A 253 24.56 -6.54 -28.32
C LEU A 253 25.38 -5.31 -28.77
N LYS A 254 26.51 -5.53 -29.43
CA LYS A 254 27.49 -4.46 -29.77
C LYS A 254 26.96 -3.33 -30.68
N LYS A 255 25.82 -3.52 -31.35
CA LYS A 255 25.24 -2.56 -32.33
C LYS A 255 23.78 -2.18 -32.04
N SER A 256 23.30 -2.31 -30.80
CA SER A 256 21.94 -1.91 -30.46
C SER A 256 21.89 -0.41 -30.10
N GLY A 257 21.06 0.38 -30.80
CA GLY A 257 20.88 1.81 -30.51
C GLY A 257 20.23 2.13 -29.15
N GLN A 258 19.65 1.12 -28.49
CA GLN A 258 19.11 1.20 -27.12
C GLN A 258 19.52 -0.06 -26.36
N PRO A 259 19.85 -0.01 -25.05
CA PRO A 259 20.22 -1.21 -24.31
C PRO A 259 19.11 -2.27 -24.35
N MET A 260 19.51 -3.53 -24.50
CA MET A 260 18.58 -4.63 -24.77
C MET A 260 17.50 -4.81 -23.70
N ILE A 261 17.84 -4.59 -22.43
CA ILE A 261 16.89 -4.61 -21.31
C ILE A 261 15.68 -3.69 -21.57
N TRP A 262 15.90 -2.50 -22.11
CA TRP A 262 14.84 -1.54 -22.42
C TRP A 262 14.03 -1.92 -23.65
N GLN A 263 14.67 -2.51 -24.66
CA GLN A 263 13.96 -3.04 -25.83
C GLN A 263 13.02 -4.19 -25.44
N MET A 264 13.50 -5.11 -24.59
CA MET A 264 12.71 -6.22 -24.07
C MET A 264 11.56 -5.74 -23.19
N ILE A 265 11.81 -4.80 -22.26
CA ILE A 265 10.76 -4.20 -21.43
C ILE A 265 9.71 -3.48 -22.29
N LYS A 266 10.14 -2.71 -23.28
CA LYS A 266 9.22 -2.07 -24.23
C LYS A 266 8.37 -3.11 -24.96
N ARG A 267 8.96 -4.19 -25.47
CA ARG A 267 8.21 -5.28 -26.11
C ARG A 267 7.24 -5.96 -25.14
N MET A 268 7.64 -6.18 -23.88
CA MET A 268 6.77 -6.75 -22.84
C MET A 268 5.56 -5.86 -22.56
N TYR A 269 5.77 -4.56 -22.38
CA TYR A 269 4.75 -3.63 -21.91
C TYR A 269 3.87 -3.07 -23.02
N THR A 270 4.41 -2.87 -24.23
CA THR A 270 3.67 -2.24 -25.34
C THR A 270 3.33 -3.20 -26.47
N GLY A 271 3.97 -4.37 -26.52
CA GLY A 271 3.77 -5.34 -27.59
C GLY A 271 2.56 -6.25 -27.38
N LYS A 272 2.20 -6.94 -28.47
CA LYS A 272 1.15 -7.96 -28.50
C LYS A 272 1.72 -9.27 -29.05
N THR A 273 1.09 -10.38 -28.69
CA THR A 273 1.34 -11.68 -29.30
C THR A 273 0.71 -11.74 -30.70
N ALA A 274 0.99 -12.81 -31.45
CA ALA A 274 0.36 -13.06 -32.75
C ALA A 274 -1.18 -13.15 -32.64
N ASP A 275 -1.68 -13.64 -31.50
CA ASP A 275 -3.12 -13.80 -31.23
C ASP A 275 -3.79 -12.48 -30.79
N GLY A 276 -3.03 -11.39 -30.69
CA GLY A 276 -3.54 -10.05 -30.33
C GLY A 276 -3.60 -9.74 -28.84
N ASP A 277 -3.28 -10.72 -27.98
CA ASP A 277 -3.13 -10.53 -26.53
C ASP A 277 -1.93 -9.66 -26.20
N SER A 278 -1.96 -8.94 -25.07
CA SER A 278 -0.76 -8.24 -24.61
C SER A 278 0.32 -9.25 -24.24
N ASN A 279 1.58 -8.95 -24.58
CA ASN A 279 2.70 -9.84 -24.23
C ASN A 279 2.74 -10.12 -22.72
N GLN A 280 2.57 -9.08 -21.91
CA GLN A 280 2.51 -9.24 -20.46
C GLN A 280 1.39 -10.18 -19.99
N ASN A 281 0.19 -10.09 -20.55
CA ASN A 281 -0.90 -11.00 -20.18
C ASN A 281 -0.56 -12.46 -20.56
N ALA A 282 0.04 -12.66 -21.74
CA ALA A 282 0.48 -13.98 -22.16
C ALA A 282 1.50 -14.58 -21.18
N PHE A 283 2.50 -13.80 -20.75
CA PHE A 283 3.47 -14.23 -19.73
C PHE A 283 2.86 -14.46 -18.35
N ASN A 284 1.83 -13.70 -17.97
CA ASN A 284 1.25 -13.81 -16.64
C ASN A 284 0.22 -14.94 -16.51
N VAL A 285 -0.51 -15.25 -17.59
CA VAL A 285 -1.70 -16.11 -17.54
C VAL A 285 -1.60 -17.31 -18.48
N ALA A 286 -1.08 -17.12 -19.69
CA ALA A 286 -1.18 -18.15 -20.74
C ALA A 286 0.07 -19.04 -20.86
N TYR A 287 1.24 -18.55 -20.45
CA TYR A 287 2.51 -19.26 -20.62
C TYR A 287 2.91 -19.97 -19.33
N ASP A 288 3.19 -21.26 -19.45
CA ASP A 288 4.07 -21.93 -18.50
C ASP A 288 5.51 -21.42 -18.64
N GLN A 289 6.38 -21.85 -17.73
CA GLN A 289 7.76 -21.40 -17.67
C GLN A 289 8.57 -21.76 -18.94
N ALA A 290 8.32 -22.93 -19.53
CA ALA A 290 9.04 -23.39 -20.71
C ALA A 290 8.66 -22.57 -21.96
N LYS A 291 7.35 -22.31 -22.14
CA LYS A 291 6.84 -21.46 -23.21
C LYS A 291 7.27 -20.00 -23.04
N ALA A 292 7.27 -19.49 -21.80
CA ALA A 292 7.77 -18.15 -21.49
C ALA A 292 9.27 -18.02 -21.83
N GLU A 293 10.07 -19.02 -21.46
CA GLU A 293 11.49 -19.03 -21.79
C GLU A 293 11.73 -19.09 -23.31
N GLN A 294 10.98 -19.93 -24.03
CA GLN A 294 11.06 -20.00 -25.47
C GLN A 294 10.71 -18.66 -26.12
N ALA A 295 9.64 -18.01 -25.67
CA ALA A 295 9.26 -16.68 -26.16
C ALA A 295 10.36 -15.63 -25.93
N LEU A 296 11.04 -15.65 -24.78
CA LEU A 296 12.18 -14.75 -24.52
C LEU A 296 13.35 -15.03 -25.47
N LYS A 297 13.66 -16.29 -25.76
CA LYS A 297 14.70 -16.66 -26.74
C LYS A 297 14.34 -16.21 -28.15
N ASP A 298 13.08 -16.36 -28.54
CA ASP A 298 12.59 -15.92 -29.85
C ASP A 298 12.66 -14.39 -29.96
N TRP A 299 12.31 -13.66 -28.90
CA TRP A 299 12.47 -12.21 -28.88
C TRP A 299 13.93 -11.80 -29.05
N LEU A 300 14.85 -12.47 -28.37
CA LEU A 300 16.28 -12.19 -28.52
C LEU A 300 16.79 -12.50 -29.92
N ARG A 301 16.30 -13.57 -30.55
CA ARG A 301 16.60 -13.87 -31.95
C ARG A 301 16.10 -12.76 -32.87
N ASP A 302 14.87 -12.28 -32.68
CA ASP A 302 14.31 -11.15 -33.42
C ASP A 302 15.14 -9.86 -33.25
N PHE A 303 15.70 -9.65 -32.05
CA PHE A 303 16.59 -8.53 -31.76
C PHE A 303 18.01 -8.69 -32.35
N GLY A 304 18.32 -9.84 -32.95
CA GLY A 304 19.57 -10.09 -33.67
C GLY A 304 20.64 -10.84 -32.89
N TYR A 305 20.30 -11.50 -31.79
CA TYR A 305 21.24 -12.43 -31.13
C TYR A 305 21.39 -13.72 -31.94
N SER A 306 22.63 -14.19 -32.10
CA SER A 306 22.91 -15.49 -32.73
C SER A 306 22.58 -16.65 -31.78
N ASP A 307 22.40 -17.87 -32.30
CA ASP A 307 22.10 -19.04 -31.48
C ASP A 307 23.19 -19.32 -30.42
N GLN A 308 24.46 -19.07 -30.74
CA GLN A 308 25.56 -19.16 -29.76
C GLN A 308 25.39 -18.15 -28.62
N GLN A 309 25.02 -16.91 -28.94
CA GLN A 309 24.79 -15.89 -27.90
C GLN A 309 23.54 -16.21 -27.08
N LEU A 310 22.50 -16.79 -27.69
CA LEU A 310 21.29 -17.24 -26.99
C LEU A 310 21.62 -18.33 -25.97
N GLU A 311 22.49 -19.28 -26.33
CA GLU A 311 22.95 -20.32 -25.40
C GLU A 311 23.70 -19.72 -24.20
N GLU A 312 24.63 -18.79 -24.46
CA GLU A 312 25.35 -18.07 -23.40
C GLU A 312 24.40 -17.29 -22.48
N ILE A 313 23.43 -16.57 -23.04
CA ILE A 313 22.44 -15.79 -22.28
C ILE A 313 21.56 -16.72 -21.46
N THR A 314 21.11 -17.84 -22.03
CA THR A 314 20.28 -18.84 -21.33
C THR A 314 21.02 -19.40 -20.12
N LYS A 315 22.30 -19.77 -20.31
CA LYS A 315 23.15 -20.25 -19.22
C LYS A 315 23.36 -19.18 -18.15
N LEU A 316 23.59 -17.93 -18.58
CA LEU A 316 23.81 -16.81 -17.68
C LEU A 316 22.55 -16.44 -16.88
N ALA A 317 21.38 -16.43 -17.50
CA ALA A 317 20.10 -16.13 -16.85
C ALA A 317 19.81 -17.08 -15.67
N ARG A 318 20.27 -18.34 -15.77
CA ARG A 318 20.14 -19.37 -14.73
C ARG A 318 21.30 -19.39 -13.72
N SER A 319 22.25 -18.45 -13.81
CA SER A 319 23.43 -18.44 -12.95
C SER A 319 23.20 -17.74 -11.60
N ASP A 320 24.00 -18.13 -10.61
CA ASP A 320 24.05 -17.47 -9.30
C ASP A 320 24.42 -15.99 -9.40
N GLN A 321 25.18 -15.60 -10.44
CA GLN A 321 25.54 -14.21 -10.68
C GLN A 321 24.29 -13.36 -10.97
N VAL A 322 23.40 -13.85 -11.84
CA VAL A 322 22.14 -13.14 -12.16
C VAL A 322 21.20 -13.17 -10.96
N ALA A 323 21.07 -14.30 -10.27
CA ALA A 323 20.25 -14.41 -9.07
C ALA A 323 20.69 -13.41 -8.00
N LYS A 324 22.00 -13.28 -7.77
CA LYS A 324 22.57 -12.31 -6.81
C LYS A 324 22.28 -10.86 -7.19
N ILE A 325 22.33 -10.50 -8.47
CA ILE A 325 21.99 -9.13 -8.91
C ILE A 325 20.51 -8.82 -8.62
N ILE A 326 19.60 -9.78 -8.88
CA ILE A 326 18.17 -9.59 -8.60
C ILE A 326 17.93 -9.52 -7.09
N GLU A 327 18.64 -10.33 -6.29
CA GLU A 327 18.58 -10.27 -4.83
C GLU A 327 19.11 -8.95 -4.28
N ASP A 328 20.22 -8.42 -4.82
CA ASP A 328 20.76 -7.11 -4.46
C ASP A 328 19.77 -5.99 -4.77
N ASN A 329 19.12 -6.04 -5.93
CA ASN A 329 18.03 -5.11 -6.27
C ASN A 329 16.85 -5.24 -5.28
N THR A 330 16.49 -6.46 -4.91
CA THR A 330 15.42 -6.73 -3.94
C THR A 330 15.74 -6.13 -2.57
N ARG A 331 16.98 -6.31 -2.09
CA ARG A 331 17.46 -5.72 -0.82
C ARG A 331 17.51 -4.20 -0.89
N LEU A 332 17.96 -3.64 -2.01
CA LEU A 332 17.96 -2.19 -2.21
C LEU A 332 16.55 -1.59 -2.07
N VAL A 333 15.55 -2.24 -2.66
CA VAL A 333 14.15 -1.82 -2.54
C VAL A 333 13.62 -2.01 -1.12
N ASN A 334 13.83 -3.20 -0.52
CA ASN A 334 13.26 -3.52 0.79
C ASN A 334 13.91 -2.74 1.94
N ASP A 335 15.23 -2.54 1.89
CA ASP A 335 15.99 -2.03 3.03
C ASP A 335 16.21 -0.52 2.95
N LYS A 336 16.37 0.03 1.73
CA LYS A 336 16.65 1.46 1.52
C LYS A 336 15.44 2.24 1.01
N VAL A 337 14.77 1.76 -0.04
CA VAL A 337 13.61 2.47 -0.62
C VAL A 337 12.39 2.32 0.29
N LYS A 338 12.19 1.13 0.86
CA LYS A 338 11.07 0.78 1.75
C LYS A 338 9.70 1.13 1.16
N THR A 339 9.54 0.93 -0.15
CA THR A 339 8.23 1.07 -0.80
C THR A 339 7.36 -0.15 -0.50
N LYS A 340 6.04 0.03 -0.53
CA LYS A 340 5.04 -1.05 -0.41
C LYS A 340 4.24 -1.24 -1.71
N LYS A 341 4.56 -0.45 -2.75
CA LYS A 341 3.84 -0.34 -4.01
C LYS A 341 4.81 -0.32 -5.18
N ILE A 342 4.43 -0.91 -6.30
CA ILE A 342 5.22 -0.95 -7.54
C ILE A 342 4.27 -0.61 -8.71
N PRO A 343 4.63 0.28 -9.65
CA PRO A 343 5.92 0.93 -9.79
C PRO A 343 6.21 1.95 -8.68
N THR A 344 7.48 2.28 -8.52
CA THR A 344 7.93 3.40 -7.69
C THR A 344 9.00 4.15 -8.48
N GLU A 345 8.76 5.43 -8.75
CA GLU A 345 9.69 6.30 -9.44
C GLU A 345 10.37 7.27 -8.45
N ILE A 346 11.67 7.53 -8.64
CA ILE A 346 12.40 8.57 -7.90
C ILE A 346 12.95 9.57 -8.91
N PHE A 347 12.41 10.80 -8.87
CA PHE A 347 12.85 11.90 -9.73
C PHE A 347 12.48 13.25 -9.12
N ALA A 348 13.10 14.33 -9.59
CA ALA A 348 12.80 15.70 -9.16
C ALA A 348 12.81 15.91 -7.63
N GLY A 349 13.67 15.19 -6.90
CA GLY A 349 13.80 15.32 -5.45
C GLY A 349 12.73 14.58 -4.64
N GLN A 350 11.86 13.79 -5.28
CA GLN A 350 10.75 13.10 -4.63
C GLN A 350 10.67 11.62 -5.02
N ARG A 351 10.01 10.83 -4.15
CA ARG A 351 9.58 9.45 -4.44
C ARG A 351 8.09 9.45 -4.75
N HIS A 352 7.75 8.88 -5.89
CA HIS A 352 6.40 8.71 -6.40
C HIS A 352 6.05 7.22 -6.31
N ASP A 353 5.01 6.90 -5.54
CA ASP A 353 4.58 5.52 -5.33
C ASP A 353 3.29 5.27 -6.14
N GLY A 354 3.33 4.27 -7.03
CA GLY A 354 2.24 3.94 -7.96
C GLY A 354 2.47 4.45 -9.38
N GLY A 355 1.53 4.18 -10.29
CA GLY A 355 1.71 4.45 -11.71
C GLY A 355 2.00 5.92 -12.02
N PHE A 356 2.93 6.17 -12.94
CA PHE A 356 3.35 7.50 -13.35
C PHE A 356 2.14 8.40 -13.66
N ASP A 357 2.01 9.45 -12.85
CA ASP A 357 1.22 10.61 -13.17
C ASP A 357 2.13 11.83 -13.12
N ASP A 358 2.28 12.50 -14.27
CA ASP A 358 2.95 13.79 -14.45
C ASP A 358 2.23 14.94 -13.71
N ALA A 359 1.44 14.60 -12.70
CA ALA A 359 0.85 15.53 -11.78
C ALA A 359 1.98 16.13 -10.92
N THR A 360 2.61 17.13 -11.51
CA THR A 360 2.91 18.42 -10.89
C THR A 360 1.64 19.06 -10.28
N LYS A 361 0.80 18.26 -9.60
CA LYS A 361 -0.22 18.71 -8.68
C LYS A 361 0.32 18.41 -7.29
N PHE A 362 1.18 19.31 -6.81
CA PHE A 362 0.97 20.14 -5.63
C PHE A 362 2.27 20.86 -5.30
#